data_AF-A0ABD0K5N3-F1
#
_entry.id   AF-A0ABD0K5N3-F1
#
_cell.length_a   1.000
_cell.length_b   1.000
_cell.length_c   1.000
_cell.angle_alpha   90.00
_cell.angle_beta   90.00
_cell.angle_gamma   90.00
#
_symmetry.space_group_name_H-M   'P 1'
#
loop_
_entity.id
_entity.type
_entity.pdbx_description
1 polymer ?
#
loop_
_entity_poly.entity_id
_entity_poly.type
_entity_poly.pdbx_seq_one_letter_code
_entity_poly.pdbx_strand_id
1 'polypeptide(L)'
;MDWTDIKLNSSIELTNATIIAAVMDSVRRFIGLQDKSVLRQGKMGSRLLKTMDLIAREGVLPEGDITLFTPEVMIRVFDVDTTNFSGLTLEADRRRNNIFQEPEVNITEGIRDSEAEVNTLILPRSLFNSLNSSRIFLAVYVSGEAFEAIKQQQQNLTVDLANDGFGAKDNSYVLSASVVGYDYVDLLDPVIVKFELDGDAGISGIHEVVLSGISEIGCIVSLIALILTIITYLIFNPSPIKEGSSSTITVPGVKVTIKRAPRLSNPSKILISLCLSLAIVNILYIVGMLPYIVTNIVA
;
A
#
# COMPACT_ATOMS: atom_id res chain seq x y z
N MET A 1 -40.17 -1.54 0.17
CA MET A 1 -40.22 -0.73 1.40
C MET A 1 -40.19 0.71 0.95
N ASP A 2 -41.37 1.32 0.91
CA ASP A 2 -41.61 2.65 0.37
C ASP A 2 -41.31 3.68 1.46
N TRP A 3 -40.37 4.59 1.22
CA TRP A 3 -39.87 5.56 2.21
C TRP A 3 -40.66 6.87 2.21
N THR A 4 -41.82 6.93 1.56
CA THR A 4 -42.49 8.19 1.22
C THR A 4 -43.41 8.77 2.29
N ASP A 5 -43.64 8.12 3.43
CA ASP A 5 -44.60 8.61 4.44
C ASP A 5 -44.10 8.54 5.89
N ILE A 6 -42.97 9.20 6.17
CA ILE A 6 -42.62 9.60 7.54
C ILE A 6 -43.06 11.05 7.73
N LYS A 7 -44.31 11.24 8.20
CA LYS A 7 -44.78 12.53 8.70
C LYS A 7 -44.12 12.79 10.07
N LEU A 8 -43.00 13.50 10.06
CA LEU A 8 -42.38 14.07 11.25
C LEU A 8 -43.29 15.17 11.81
N ASN A 9 -44.00 14.83 12.88
CA ASN A 9 -44.92 15.71 13.58
C ASN A 9 -44.22 16.29 14.82
N SER A 10 -43.40 17.32 14.64
CA SER A 10 -43.02 18.26 15.70
C SER A 10 -42.32 19.49 15.11
N SER A 11 -42.74 20.66 15.57
CA SER A 11 -42.14 21.98 15.30
C SER A 11 -40.78 22.10 15.99
N ILE A 12 -39.81 21.29 15.55
CA ILE A 12 -38.40 21.54 15.77
C ILE A 12 -38.00 22.34 14.53
N GLU A 13 -37.65 23.62 14.70
CA GLU A 13 -36.85 24.33 13.70
C GLU A 13 -35.49 23.65 13.64
N LEU A 14 -35.45 22.50 12.96
CA LEU A 14 -34.21 21.86 12.57
C LEU A 14 -33.54 22.86 11.65
N THR A 15 -32.57 23.58 12.21
CA THR A 15 -31.69 24.42 11.41
C THR A 15 -31.09 23.53 10.32
N ASN A 16 -30.92 24.08 9.11
CA ASN A 16 -30.34 23.33 8.00
C ASN A 16 -29.00 22.67 8.38
N ALA A 17 -28.23 23.27 9.31
CA ALA A 17 -27.02 22.72 9.88
C ALA A 17 -27.25 21.36 10.61
N THR A 18 -28.33 21.22 11.38
CA THR A 18 -28.63 19.96 12.09
C THR A 18 -29.00 18.84 11.12
N ILE A 19 -29.72 19.17 10.03
CA ILE A 19 -30.06 18.20 8.99
C ILE A 19 -28.79 17.72 8.28
N ILE A 20 -27.92 18.64 7.88
CA ILE A 20 -26.65 18.30 7.24
C ILE A 20 -25.82 17.44 8.18
N ALA A 21 -25.66 17.80 9.45
CA ALA A 21 -24.93 16.99 10.42
C ALA A 21 -25.49 15.55 10.54
N ALA A 22 -26.81 15.39 10.57
CA ALA A 22 -27.45 14.08 10.62
C ALA A 22 -27.23 13.26 9.33
N VAL A 23 -27.28 13.91 8.16
CA VAL A 23 -26.99 13.26 6.88
C VAL A 23 -25.52 12.86 6.81
N MET A 24 -24.61 13.73 7.23
CA MET A 24 -23.17 13.46 7.26
C MET A 24 -22.82 12.33 8.25
N ASP A 25 -23.49 12.24 9.41
CA ASP A 25 -23.34 11.11 10.33
C ASP A 25 -23.88 9.80 9.71
N SER A 26 -25.01 9.87 9.00
CA SER A 26 -25.58 8.71 8.30
C SER A 26 -24.63 8.21 7.21
N VAL A 27 -24.00 9.14 6.48
CA VAL A 27 -23.01 8.87 5.44
C VAL A 27 -21.75 8.27 6.04
N ARG A 28 -21.26 8.83 7.15
CA ARG A 28 -20.12 8.28 7.88
C ARG A 28 -20.37 6.85 8.34
N ARG A 29 -21.52 6.59 8.96
CA ARG A 29 -21.90 5.23 9.39
C ARG A 29 -21.97 4.30 8.20
N PHE A 30 -22.57 4.76 7.11
CA PHE A 30 -22.74 3.96 5.91
C PHE A 30 -21.40 3.57 5.27
N ILE A 31 -20.51 4.52 5.10
CA ILE A 31 -19.17 4.29 4.55
C ILE A 31 -18.33 3.43 5.52
N GLY A 32 -18.50 3.60 6.83
CA GLY A 32 -17.83 2.81 7.85
C GLY A 32 -18.41 1.42 8.07
N LEU A 33 -19.50 1.02 7.39
CA LEU A 33 -19.99 -0.36 7.46
C LEU A 33 -18.94 -1.28 6.85
N GLN A 34 -18.41 -2.20 7.66
CA GLN A 34 -17.39 -3.16 7.22
C GLN A 34 -17.86 -4.10 6.10
N ASP A 35 -19.17 -4.20 5.86
CA ASP A 35 -19.72 -5.03 4.80
C ASP A 35 -19.64 -4.35 3.43
N LYS A 36 -18.46 -4.45 2.82
CA LYS A 36 -18.15 -3.98 1.47
C LYS A 36 -19.09 -4.58 0.40
N SER A 37 -19.79 -5.69 0.68
CA SER A 37 -20.73 -6.28 -0.26
C SER A 37 -21.94 -5.38 -0.55
N VAL A 38 -22.33 -4.53 0.41
CA VAL A 38 -23.44 -3.58 0.25
C VAL A 38 -23.07 -2.45 -0.71
N LEU A 39 -21.83 -1.96 -0.65
CA LEU A 39 -21.31 -0.95 -1.58
C LEU A 39 -21.25 -1.48 -3.02
N ARG A 40 -20.97 -2.77 -3.20
CA ARG A 40 -20.94 -3.44 -4.51
C ARG A 40 -22.30 -3.53 -5.20
N GLN A 41 -23.41 -3.28 -4.50
CA GLN A 41 -24.74 -3.33 -5.12
C GLN A 41 -25.05 -2.16 -6.08
N GLY A 42 -24.08 -1.26 -6.37
CA GLY A 42 -24.10 -0.22 -7.42
C GLY A 42 -25.07 0.94 -7.16
N LYS A 43 -26.33 0.62 -6.85
CA LYS A 43 -27.39 1.58 -6.52
C LYS A 43 -27.05 2.40 -5.29
N MET A 44 -26.34 1.83 -4.31
CA MET A 44 -26.06 2.54 -3.07
C MET A 44 -24.90 3.53 -3.22
N GLY A 45 -23.83 3.16 -3.93
CA GLY A 45 -22.74 4.08 -4.26
C GLY A 45 -23.23 5.30 -5.05
N SER A 46 -24.06 5.07 -6.08
CA SER A 46 -24.64 6.19 -6.86
C SER A 46 -25.55 7.10 -6.03
N ARG A 47 -26.34 6.56 -5.09
CA ARG A 47 -27.17 7.35 -4.18
C ARG A 47 -26.31 8.17 -3.23
N LEU A 48 -25.24 7.59 -2.69
CA LEU A 48 -24.30 8.28 -1.83
C LEU A 48 -23.69 9.49 -2.53
N LEU A 49 -23.14 9.30 -3.74
CA LEU A 49 -22.55 10.39 -4.53
C LEU A 49 -23.58 11.48 -4.86
N LYS A 50 -24.82 11.11 -5.21
CA LYS A 50 -25.90 12.08 -5.44
C LYS A 50 -26.28 12.86 -4.20
N THR A 51 -26.33 12.21 -3.04
CA THR A 51 -26.59 12.88 -1.77
C THR A 51 -25.46 13.87 -1.44
N MET A 52 -24.20 13.50 -1.70
CA MET A 52 -23.06 14.41 -1.50
C MET A 52 -23.13 15.62 -2.43
N ASP A 53 -23.45 15.42 -3.71
CA ASP A 53 -23.66 16.53 -4.66
C ASP A 53 -24.81 17.45 -4.21
N LEU A 54 -25.91 16.88 -3.72
CA LEU A 54 -27.04 17.65 -3.22
C LEU A 54 -26.69 18.47 -1.98
N ILE A 55 -25.94 17.91 -1.03
CA ILE A 55 -25.43 18.65 0.14
C ILE A 55 -24.50 19.78 -0.32
N ALA A 56 -23.61 19.51 -1.27
CA ALA A 56 -22.70 20.51 -1.79
C ALA A 56 -23.47 21.68 -2.43
N ARG A 57 -24.53 21.36 -3.18
CA ARG A 57 -25.34 22.33 -3.93
C ARG A 57 -26.30 23.13 -3.09
N GLU A 58 -27.05 22.48 -2.22
CA GLU A 58 -28.19 23.06 -1.52
C GLU A 58 -27.93 23.24 -0.01
N GLY A 59 -26.87 22.63 0.50
CA GLY A 59 -26.52 22.71 1.91
C GLY A 59 -26.17 24.14 2.34
N VAL A 60 -26.71 24.55 3.48
CA VAL A 60 -26.26 25.76 4.18
C VAL A 60 -24.97 25.40 4.92
N LEU A 61 -23.87 25.99 4.49
CA LEU A 61 -22.56 25.78 5.10
C LEU A 61 -22.44 26.65 6.37
N PRO A 62 -22.24 26.06 7.56
CA PRO A 62 -21.91 26.85 8.73
C PRO A 62 -20.57 27.55 8.48
N GLU A 63 -20.52 28.87 8.65
CA GLU A 63 -19.28 29.67 8.43
C GLU A 63 -18.71 29.59 6.99
N GLY A 64 -19.49 29.09 6.02
CA GLY A 64 -19.02 28.92 4.65
C GLY A 64 -18.13 27.69 4.43
N ASP A 65 -17.98 26.79 5.40
CA ASP A 65 -17.18 25.56 5.27
C ASP A 65 -17.85 24.39 6.00
N ILE A 66 -17.86 23.22 5.38
CA ILE A 66 -18.14 21.95 6.06
C ILE A 66 -17.09 20.92 5.65
N THR A 67 -16.49 20.28 6.65
CA THR A 67 -15.59 19.16 6.45
C THR A 67 -16.17 17.94 7.14
N LEU A 68 -16.17 16.82 6.43
CA LEU A 68 -16.45 15.49 6.96
C LEU A 68 -15.24 14.61 6.75
N PHE A 69 -14.83 14.01 7.86
CA PHE A 69 -13.71 13.11 7.88
C PHE A 69 -14.14 11.73 8.38
N THR A 70 -13.76 10.70 7.64
CA THR A 70 -13.95 9.30 7.99
C THR A 70 -12.71 8.50 7.58
N PRO A 71 -12.51 7.29 8.11
CA PRO A 71 -11.39 6.42 7.72
C PRO A 71 -11.28 6.14 6.21
N GLU A 72 -12.38 6.25 5.45
CA GLU A 72 -12.47 5.83 4.05
C GLU A 72 -12.77 7.00 3.08
N VAL A 73 -13.23 8.13 3.61
CA VAL A 73 -13.55 9.32 2.82
C VAL A 73 -13.27 10.60 3.60
N MET A 74 -12.69 11.58 2.92
CA MET A 74 -12.73 12.98 3.29
C MET A 74 -13.61 13.73 2.30
N ILE A 75 -14.50 14.57 2.80
CA ILE A 75 -15.32 15.47 1.99
C ILE A 75 -15.21 16.86 2.58
N ARG A 76 -14.95 17.86 1.75
CA ARG A 76 -14.96 19.26 2.17
C ARG A 76 -15.74 20.09 1.17
N VAL A 77 -16.61 20.94 1.68
CA VAL A 77 -17.37 21.89 0.87
C VAL A 77 -17.22 23.27 1.46
N PHE A 78 -16.72 24.22 0.68
CA PHE A 78 -16.45 25.56 1.19
C PHE A 78 -16.68 26.62 0.12
N ASP A 79 -17.09 27.81 0.59
CA ASP A 79 -17.26 28.98 -0.25
C ASP A 79 -15.89 29.64 -0.53
N VAL A 80 -15.69 30.10 -1.75
CA VAL A 80 -14.41 30.66 -2.23
C VAL A 80 -14.62 32.08 -2.74
N ASP A 81 -13.72 32.98 -2.34
CA ASP A 81 -13.61 34.31 -2.94
C ASP A 81 -12.97 34.19 -4.32
N THR A 82 -13.80 34.25 -5.35
CA THR A 82 -13.39 34.11 -6.75
C THR A 82 -12.49 35.25 -7.22
N THR A 83 -12.53 36.42 -6.56
CA THR A 83 -11.72 37.59 -6.95
C THR A 83 -10.26 37.44 -6.55
N ASN A 84 -9.98 36.67 -5.50
CA ASN A 84 -8.64 36.46 -4.94
C ASN A 84 -8.17 35.01 -5.02
N PHE A 85 -8.79 34.19 -5.88
CA PHE A 85 -8.46 32.78 -5.96
C PHE A 85 -7.05 32.56 -6.54
N SER A 86 -6.12 32.13 -5.68
CA SER A 86 -4.72 31.90 -6.04
C SER A 86 -4.43 30.47 -6.55
N GLY A 87 -5.48 29.68 -6.76
CA GLY A 87 -5.43 28.24 -6.98
C GLY A 87 -5.69 27.48 -5.68
N LEU A 88 -5.77 26.15 -5.79
CA LEU A 88 -5.95 25.28 -4.64
C LEU A 88 -5.16 24.00 -4.83
N THR A 89 -4.40 23.58 -3.83
CA THR A 89 -3.70 22.30 -3.81
C THR A 89 -4.26 21.43 -2.70
N LEU A 90 -4.78 20.26 -3.07
CA LEU A 90 -5.20 19.17 -2.20
C LEU A 90 -4.12 18.08 -2.23
N GLU A 91 -3.51 17.79 -1.10
CA GLU A 91 -2.53 16.71 -0.92
C GLU A 91 -3.15 15.63 -0.03
N ALA A 92 -3.04 14.37 -0.43
CA ALA A 92 -3.48 13.22 0.34
C ALA A 92 -2.32 12.21 0.45
N ASP A 93 -1.75 12.12 1.64
CA ASP A 93 -0.69 11.17 1.99
C ASP A 93 -1.29 9.76 2.12
N ARG A 94 -0.67 8.77 1.47
CA ARG A 94 -1.03 7.36 1.60
C ARG A 94 -0.01 6.65 2.46
N ARG A 95 -0.19 6.75 3.78
CA ARG A 95 0.58 5.90 4.70
C ARG A 95 0.12 4.45 4.60
N ARG A 96 1.06 3.53 4.86
CA ARG A 96 0.95 2.06 4.68
C ARG A 96 -0.29 1.39 5.26
N ASN A 97 -1.04 2.06 6.14
CA ASN A 97 -2.18 1.48 6.82
C ASN A 97 -3.52 1.70 6.09
N ASN A 98 -3.56 2.42 4.95
CA ASN A 98 -4.77 2.68 4.15
C ASN A 98 -5.98 3.19 4.96
N ILE A 99 -5.73 3.96 6.03
CA ILE A 99 -6.78 4.56 6.87
C ILE A 99 -6.50 6.04 6.94
N PHE A 100 -7.47 6.85 6.53
CA PHE A 100 -7.39 8.30 6.65
C PHE A 100 -7.32 8.74 8.12
N GLN A 101 -6.31 9.54 8.44
CA GLN A 101 -6.26 10.37 9.66
C GLN A 101 -6.29 11.86 9.29
N GLU A 102 -6.94 12.69 10.10
CA GLU A 102 -7.16 14.12 9.85
C GLU A 102 -5.89 14.94 9.47
N PRO A 103 -4.64 14.59 9.89
CA PRO A 103 -3.45 15.27 9.37
C PRO A 103 -2.95 14.80 7.98
N GLU A 104 -3.57 13.80 7.36
CA GLU A 104 -3.07 13.19 6.11
C GLU A 104 -3.64 13.83 4.85
N VAL A 105 -4.68 14.66 4.99
CA VAL A 105 -5.22 15.44 3.87
C VAL A 105 -5.00 16.92 4.13
N ASN A 106 -4.12 17.52 3.35
CA ASN A 106 -3.76 18.93 3.47
C ASN A 106 -4.36 19.72 2.32
N ILE A 107 -5.06 20.80 2.64
CA ILE A 107 -5.64 21.70 1.64
C ILE A 107 -4.95 23.05 1.83
N THR A 108 -4.22 23.46 0.80
CA THR A 108 -3.50 24.74 0.79
C THR A 108 -4.03 25.64 -0.30
N GLU A 109 -4.23 26.91 0.03
CA GLU A 109 -4.50 27.93 -0.95
C GLU A 109 -3.23 28.23 -1.76
N GLY A 110 -3.41 28.38 -3.07
CA GLY A 110 -2.32 28.56 -4.01
C GLY A 110 -1.98 27.28 -4.78
N ILE A 111 -1.10 27.44 -5.76
CA ILE A 111 -0.49 26.33 -6.49
C ILE A 111 0.84 26.01 -5.80
N ARG A 112 0.93 24.82 -5.23
CA ARG A 112 2.17 24.25 -4.73
C ARG A 112 2.52 22.99 -5.52
N ASP A 113 3.76 22.93 -5.99
CA ASP A 113 4.33 21.66 -6.37
C ASP A 113 4.75 20.94 -5.10
N SER A 114 4.09 19.82 -4.82
CA SER A 114 4.52 18.93 -3.74
C SER A 114 5.85 18.29 -4.15
N GLU A 115 6.87 18.44 -3.33
CA GLU A 115 8.13 17.69 -3.45
C GLU A 115 8.01 16.27 -2.87
N ALA A 116 6.95 16.01 -2.12
CA ALA A 116 6.69 14.73 -1.48
C ALA A 116 5.98 13.75 -2.44
N GLU A 117 6.25 12.47 -2.23
CA GLU A 117 5.49 11.37 -2.84
C GLU A 117 4.10 11.36 -2.17
N VAL A 118 3.18 12.19 -2.68
CA VAL A 118 1.79 12.26 -2.20
C VAL A 118 0.82 12.45 -3.36
N ASN A 119 -0.41 11.95 -3.19
CA ASN A 119 -1.47 12.15 -4.17
C ASN A 119 -1.91 13.60 -4.14
N THR A 120 -1.81 14.30 -5.27
CA THR A 120 -2.02 15.75 -5.35
C THR A 120 -3.09 16.08 -6.40
N LEU A 121 -4.02 16.96 -6.05
CA LEU A 121 -4.97 17.58 -6.98
C LEU A 121 -4.80 19.10 -6.90
N ILE A 122 -4.51 19.73 -8.04
CA ILE A 122 -4.26 21.17 -8.15
C ILE A 122 -5.34 21.80 -9.04
N LEU A 123 -6.12 22.69 -8.45
CA LEU A 123 -7.06 23.56 -9.15
C LEU A 123 -6.34 24.84 -9.60
N PRO A 124 -6.43 25.21 -10.89
CA PRO A 124 -5.70 26.33 -11.45
C PRO A 124 -6.30 27.68 -11.04
N ARG A 125 -5.46 28.72 -11.02
CA ARG A 125 -5.88 30.11 -10.74
C ARG A 125 -6.99 30.62 -11.67
N SER A 126 -6.95 30.24 -12.93
CA SER A 126 -7.88 30.68 -13.95
C SER A 126 -9.29 30.08 -13.83
N LEU A 127 -9.52 29.17 -12.87
CA LEU A 127 -10.79 28.46 -12.68
C LEU A 127 -11.99 29.41 -12.50
N PHE A 128 -11.80 30.57 -11.86
CA PHE A 128 -12.90 31.49 -11.55
C PHE A 128 -12.87 32.81 -12.33
N ASN A 129 -12.15 32.90 -13.45
CA ASN A 129 -11.96 34.14 -14.21
C ASN A 129 -13.25 34.86 -14.69
N SER A 130 -14.43 34.30 -14.45
CA SER A 130 -15.72 34.89 -14.83
C SER A 130 -16.85 34.69 -13.82
N LEU A 131 -16.58 34.25 -12.58
CA LEU A 131 -17.62 33.93 -11.59
C LEU A 131 -17.56 34.88 -10.38
N ASN A 132 -18.74 35.27 -9.86
CA ASN A 132 -18.85 36.25 -8.77
C ASN A 132 -18.82 35.63 -7.36
N SER A 133 -19.23 34.37 -7.24
CA SER A 133 -19.06 33.57 -6.04
C SER A 133 -19.13 32.12 -6.45
N SER A 134 -18.39 31.26 -5.78
CA SER A 134 -18.41 29.84 -6.09
C SER A 134 -18.11 29.02 -4.85
N ARG A 135 -18.65 27.82 -4.85
CA ARG A 135 -18.43 26.84 -3.79
C ARG A 135 -17.66 25.69 -4.40
N ILE A 136 -16.62 25.25 -3.72
CA ILE A 136 -15.83 24.09 -4.13
C ILE A 136 -16.27 22.89 -3.30
N PHE A 137 -16.52 21.78 -3.98
CA PHE A 137 -16.66 20.45 -3.41
C PHE A 137 -15.39 19.67 -3.67
N LEU A 138 -14.73 19.21 -2.61
CA LEU A 138 -13.61 18.29 -2.66
C LEU A 138 -14.00 16.98 -2.01
N ALA A 139 -13.57 15.87 -2.59
CA ALA A 139 -13.64 14.57 -1.96
C ALA A 139 -12.41 13.74 -2.26
N VAL A 140 -11.97 12.99 -1.26
CA VAL A 140 -10.90 12.00 -1.35
C VAL A 140 -11.47 10.68 -0.85
N TYR A 141 -11.46 9.65 -1.69
CA TYR A 141 -11.90 8.30 -1.33
C TYR A 141 -10.69 7.37 -1.26
N VAL A 142 -10.56 6.61 -0.16
CA VAL A 142 -9.49 5.61 0.00
C VAL A 142 -9.61 4.51 -1.05
N SER A 143 -10.85 4.09 -1.33
CA SER A 143 -11.15 2.92 -2.14
C SER A 143 -11.99 3.28 -3.37
N GLY A 144 -11.58 2.74 -4.53
CA GLY A 144 -12.33 2.80 -5.79
C GLY A 144 -13.54 1.86 -5.86
N GLU A 145 -13.77 1.00 -4.85
CA GLU A 145 -14.80 -0.05 -4.90
C GLU A 145 -16.22 0.48 -5.19
N ALA A 146 -16.57 1.66 -4.66
CA ALA A 146 -17.85 2.30 -4.93
C ALA A 146 -17.99 2.72 -6.41
N PHE A 147 -16.89 3.09 -7.06
CA PHE A 147 -16.84 3.50 -8.46
C PHE A 147 -16.80 2.29 -9.40
N GLU A 148 -16.13 1.20 -9.01
CA GLU A 148 -16.17 -0.07 -9.74
C GLU A 148 -17.61 -0.59 -9.86
N ALA A 149 -18.39 -0.52 -8.78
CA ALA A 149 -19.79 -0.95 -8.78
C ALA A 149 -20.66 -0.11 -9.73
N ILE A 150 -20.40 1.20 -9.82
CA ILE A 150 -21.08 2.10 -10.76
C ILE A 150 -20.66 1.78 -12.20
N LYS A 151 -19.38 1.53 -12.44
CA LYS A 151 -18.85 1.14 -13.75
C LYS A 151 -19.46 -0.17 -14.23
N GLN A 152 -19.57 -1.19 -13.37
CA GLN A 152 -20.23 -2.45 -13.69
C GLN A 152 -21.70 -2.26 -14.05
N GLN A 153 -22.41 -1.36 -13.36
CA GLN A 153 -23.80 -1.04 -13.69
C GLN A 153 -23.93 -0.37 -15.06
N GLN A 154 -22.98 0.50 -15.43
CA GLN A 154 -22.94 1.12 -16.77
C GLN A 154 -22.54 0.10 -17.85
N GLN A 155 -21.60 -0.80 -17.57
CA GLN A 155 -21.13 -1.81 -18.52
C GLN A 155 -22.14 -2.94 -18.75
N ASN A 156 -23.01 -3.24 -17.78
CA ASN A 156 -24.16 -4.14 -18.02
C ASN A 156 -25.16 -3.58 -19.07
N LEU A 157 -25.01 -2.32 -19.48
CA LEU A 157 -25.72 -1.74 -20.63
C LEU A 157 -24.93 -1.87 -21.94
N THR A 158 -23.64 -2.19 -21.90
CA THR A 158 -22.77 -2.44 -23.06
C THR A 158 -22.16 -3.84 -22.94
N VAL A 159 -22.99 -4.84 -23.20
CA VAL A 159 -22.60 -6.25 -23.42
C VAL A 159 -21.57 -6.29 -24.55
N ASP A 160 -20.28 -6.52 -24.23
CA ASP A 160 -19.29 -7.24 -25.08
C ASP A 160 -17.78 -7.01 -24.75
N LEU A 161 -17.41 -6.26 -23.70
CA LEU A 161 -15.98 -5.98 -23.41
C LEU A 161 -15.38 -6.75 -22.21
N ALA A 162 -16.03 -7.79 -21.71
CA ALA A 162 -15.68 -8.44 -20.43
C ALA A 162 -14.57 -9.52 -20.49
N ASN A 163 -13.86 -9.70 -21.60
CA ASN A 163 -12.91 -10.82 -21.76
C ASN A 163 -11.41 -10.47 -21.68
N ASP A 164 -11.03 -9.21 -21.51
CA ASP A 164 -9.64 -8.89 -21.22
C ASP A 164 -9.40 -8.97 -19.72
N GLY A 165 -8.80 -10.09 -19.29
CA GLY A 165 -8.48 -10.46 -17.90
C GLY A 165 -7.48 -9.55 -17.17
N PHE A 166 -7.36 -8.29 -17.58
CA PHE A 166 -6.71 -7.23 -16.82
C PHE A 166 -7.78 -6.48 -16.04
N GLY A 167 -8.26 -7.10 -14.96
CA GLY A 167 -8.96 -6.36 -13.90
C GLY A 167 -7.96 -5.44 -13.22
N ALA A 168 -7.69 -4.28 -13.85
CA ALA A 168 -6.92 -3.21 -13.25
C ALA A 168 -7.71 -2.76 -12.02
N LYS A 169 -7.27 -3.25 -10.86
CA LYS A 169 -7.78 -2.81 -9.57
C LYS A 169 -7.25 -1.40 -9.38
N ASP A 170 -8.15 -0.45 -9.15
CA ASP A 170 -7.76 0.93 -8.85
C ASP A 170 -6.88 0.90 -7.60
N ASN A 171 -5.57 1.13 -7.79
CA ASN A 171 -4.58 1.12 -6.71
C ASN A 171 -4.21 2.53 -6.27
N SER A 172 -5.11 3.48 -6.45
CA SER A 172 -4.93 4.88 -6.04
C SER A 172 -6.17 5.37 -5.31
N TYR A 173 -6.00 6.44 -4.56
CA TYR A 173 -7.13 7.23 -4.08
C TYR A 173 -7.96 7.73 -5.26
N VAL A 174 -9.26 7.91 -5.03
CA VAL A 174 -10.10 8.66 -5.96
C VAL A 174 -10.17 10.09 -5.46
N LEU A 175 -9.53 10.99 -6.21
CA LEU A 175 -9.57 12.43 -5.97
C LEU A 175 -10.68 13.03 -6.82
N SER A 176 -11.56 13.79 -6.19
CA SER A 176 -12.66 14.47 -6.84
C SER A 176 -12.67 15.93 -6.43
N ALA A 177 -12.82 16.81 -7.41
CA ALA A 177 -13.05 18.23 -7.20
C ALA A 177 -14.13 18.72 -8.16
N SER A 178 -15.03 19.55 -7.66
CA SER A 178 -16.10 20.14 -8.45
C SER A 178 -16.36 21.56 -7.97
N VAL A 179 -16.69 22.44 -8.90
CA VAL A 179 -17.27 23.75 -8.60
C VAL A 179 -18.77 23.60 -8.67
N VAL A 180 -19.42 23.83 -7.54
CA VAL A 180 -20.85 23.58 -7.39
C VAL A 180 -21.65 24.45 -8.37
N GLY A 181 -22.43 23.79 -9.23
CA GLY A 181 -23.32 24.44 -10.19
C GLY A 181 -22.69 24.77 -11.54
N TYR A 182 -21.44 24.37 -11.79
CA TYR A 182 -20.73 24.66 -13.04
C TYR A 182 -20.06 23.41 -13.60
N ASP A 183 -20.28 23.17 -14.89
CA ASP A 183 -19.55 22.18 -15.66
C ASP A 183 -18.50 22.92 -16.50
N TYR A 184 -17.22 22.73 -16.17
CA TYR A 184 -16.12 23.34 -16.91
C TYR A 184 -15.69 22.43 -18.05
N VAL A 185 -15.60 23.01 -19.24
CA VAL A 185 -15.01 22.41 -20.43
C VAL A 185 -13.91 23.35 -20.94
N ASP A 186 -12.85 22.78 -21.51
CA ASP A 186 -11.75 23.53 -22.15
C ASP A 186 -11.12 24.62 -21.26
N LEU A 187 -10.76 24.25 -20.03
CA LEU A 187 -10.03 25.13 -19.11
C LEU A 187 -8.73 25.64 -19.76
N LEU A 188 -8.45 26.94 -19.59
CA LEU A 188 -7.22 27.56 -20.10
C LEU A 188 -5.96 26.94 -19.48
N ASP A 189 -5.98 26.78 -18.17
CA ASP A 189 -4.99 26.01 -17.43
C ASP A 189 -5.65 24.69 -16.98
N PRO A 190 -5.02 23.53 -17.20
CA PRO A 190 -5.63 22.26 -16.84
C PRO A 190 -5.63 22.04 -15.31
N VAL A 191 -6.58 21.24 -14.84
CA VAL A 191 -6.50 20.63 -13.50
C VAL A 191 -5.37 19.60 -13.52
N ILE A 192 -4.44 19.71 -12.57
CA ILE A 192 -3.31 18.79 -12.48
C ILE A 192 -3.63 17.76 -11.41
N VAL A 193 -3.63 16.48 -11.77
CA VAL A 193 -3.76 15.38 -10.82
C VAL A 193 -2.49 14.55 -10.89
N LYS A 194 -1.77 14.46 -9.76
CA LYS A 194 -0.58 13.63 -9.59
C LYS A 194 -0.95 12.49 -8.66
N PHE A 195 -0.79 11.27 -9.12
CA PHE A 195 -0.95 10.10 -8.27
C PHE A 195 0.43 9.59 -7.89
N GLU A 196 0.60 9.32 -6.61
CA GLU A 196 1.69 8.48 -6.18
C GLU A 196 1.28 7.05 -6.53
N LEU A 197 1.97 6.49 -7.52
CA LEU A 197 1.89 5.07 -7.75
C LEU A 197 2.63 4.41 -6.60
N ASP A 198 1.93 3.57 -5.84
CA ASP A 198 2.56 2.69 -4.87
C ASP A 198 3.75 2.02 -5.58
N GLY A 199 4.98 2.37 -5.20
CA GLY A 199 6.20 1.84 -5.84
C GLY A 199 6.31 0.31 -5.72
N ASP A 200 5.43 -0.29 -4.92
CA ASP A 200 5.16 -1.72 -4.79
C ASP A 200 4.11 -2.26 -5.79
N ALA A 201 3.80 -1.52 -6.85
CA ALA A 201 3.01 -2.01 -7.98
C ALA A 201 3.70 -3.20 -8.66
N GLY A 202 3.52 -4.41 -8.12
CA GLY A 202 3.75 -5.64 -8.87
C GLY A 202 4.17 -6.88 -8.11
N ILE A 203 4.50 -6.82 -6.81
CA ILE A 203 4.76 -8.04 -6.05
C ILE A 203 3.62 -8.17 -5.06
N SER A 204 2.46 -8.64 -5.56
CA SER A 204 1.30 -8.99 -4.72
C SER A 204 1.80 -9.68 -3.45
N GLY A 205 1.29 -9.39 -2.26
CA GLY A 205 1.80 -9.99 -1.01
C GLY A 205 1.96 -11.52 -1.04
N ILE A 206 1.29 -12.21 -1.96
CA ILE A 206 1.54 -13.63 -2.29
C ILE A 206 2.99 -13.88 -2.76
N HIS A 207 3.54 -13.06 -3.64
CA HIS A 207 4.92 -13.17 -4.09
C HIS A 207 5.92 -12.85 -2.98
N GLU A 208 5.65 -11.88 -2.09
CA GLU A 208 6.51 -11.61 -0.93
C GLU A 208 6.51 -12.83 0.03
N VAL A 209 5.34 -13.40 0.29
CA VAL A 209 5.19 -14.64 1.07
C VAL A 209 5.87 -15.83 0.38
N VAL A 210 5.77 -15.93 -0.95
CA VAL A 210 6.41 -17.01 -1.73
C VAL A 210 7.93 -16.83 -1.80
N LEU A 211 8.44 -15.61 -1.97
CA LEU A 211 9.87 -15.30 -1.95
C LEU A 211 10.47 -15.54 -0.56
N SER A 212 9.74 -15.14 0.49
CA SER A 212 10.08 -15.45 1.88
C SER A 212 10.12 -16.96 2.11
N GLY A 213 9.08 -17.69 1.67
CA GLY A 213 8.98 -19.14 1.81
C GLY A 213 10.04 -19.92 1.03
N ILE A 214 10.35 -19.52 -0.21
CA ILE A 214 11.42 -20.13 -1.01
C ILE A 214 12.77 -19.92 -0.32
N SER A 215 13.00 -18.73 0.25
CA SER A 215 14.24 -18.46 0.96
C SER A 215 14.37 -19.27 2.26
N GLU A 216 13.29 -19.39 3.02
CA GLU A 216 13.26 -20.17 4.25
C GLU A 216 13.53 -21.66 3.97
N ILE A 217 12.89 -22.22 2.95
CA ILE A 217 13.12 -23.60 2.50
C ILE A 217 14.58 -23.77 2.02
N GLY A 218 15.10 -22.82 1.24
CA GLY A 218 16.49 -22.84 0.76
C GLY A 218 17.50 -22.86 1.91
N CYS A 219 17.24 -22.09 2.98
CA CYS A 219 18.09 -22.03 4.15
C CYS A 219 18.09 -23.36 4.93
N ILE A 220 16.91 -23.97 5.11
CA ILE A 220 16.76 -25.28 5.78
C ILE A 220 17.50 -26.37 5.01
N VAL A 221 17.32 -26.42 3.67
CA VAL A 221 18.00 -27.42 2.82
C VAL A 221 19.52 -27.27 2.88
N SER A 222 20.03 -26.03 2.83
CA SER A 222 21.47 -25.76 2.95
C SER A 222 22.02 -26.20 4.31
N LEU A 223 21.29 -25.97 5.39
CA LEU A 223 21.67 -26.37 6.75
C LEU A 223 21.70 -27.89 6.92
N ILE A 224 20.72 -28.61 6.38
CA ILE A 224 20.68 -30.08 6.39
C ILE A 224 21.87 -30.66 5.60
N ALA A 225 22.16 -30.11 4.43
CA ALA A 225 23.29 -30.54 3.61
C ALA A 225 24.64 -30.34 4.34
N LEU A 226 24.80 -29.21 5.05
CA LEU A 226 25.98 -28.94 5.87
C LEU A 226 26.15 -29.99 6.98
N ILE A 227 25.08 -30.29 7.72
CA ILE A 227 25.09 -31.29 8.80
C ILE A 227 25.47 -32.68 8.26
N LEU A 228 24.87 -33.11 7.15
CA LEU A 228 25.21 -34.38 6.50
C LEU A 228 26.69 -34.44 6.09
N THR A 229 27.23 -33.34 5.60
CA THR A 229 28.64 -33.25 5.20
C THR A 229 29.57 -33.39 6.42
N ILE A 230 29.22 -32.77 7.55
CA ILE A 230 29.97 -32.90 8.82
C ILE A 230 29.89 -34.35 9.34
N ILE A 231 28.71 -34.97 9.33
CA ILE A 231 28.54 -36.37 9.77
C ILE A 231 29.39 -37.30 8.91
N THR A 232 29.31 -37.15 7.59
CA THR A 232 30.10 -37.93 6.63
C THR A 232 31.59 -37.74 6.91
N TYR A 233 32.03 -36.51 7.14
CA TYR A 233 33.42 -36.24 7.53
C TYR A 233 33.82 -36.95 8.83
N LEU A 234 32.99 -36.91 9.87
CA LEU A 234 33.29 -37.56 11.15
C LEU A 234 33.37 -39.09 11.03
N ILE A 235 32.54 -39.70 10.17
CA ILE A 235 32.55 -41.14 9.91
C ILE A 235 33.80 -41.54 9.10
N PHE A 236 34.15 -40.76 8.08
CA PHE A 236 35.19 -41.10 7.11
C PHE A 236 36.55 -40.46 7.36
N ASN A 237 36.72 -39.69 8.44
CA ASN A 237 38.02 -39.21 8.88
C ASN A 237 38.57 -40.19 9.94
N PRO A 238 39.17 -41.32 9.55
CA PRO A 238 39.77 -42.25 10.49
C PRO A 238 40.77 -41.47 11.33
N SER A 239 40.70 -41.69 12.64
CA SER A 239 41.50 -41.01 13.65
C SER A 239 42.94 -40.81 13.19
N PRO A 240 43.56 -39.63 13.45
CA PRO A 240 44.91 -39.35 13.01
C PRO A 240 45.81 -40.45 13.55
N ILE A 241 46.25 -41.34 12.65
CA ILE A 241 47.25 -42.34 12.94
C ILE A 241 48.44 -41.53 13.46
N LYS A 242 48.77 -41.72 14.74
CA LYS A 242 49.87 -41.02 15.40
C LYS A 242 51.12 -41.15 14.52
N GLU A 243 51.46 -40.07 13.82
CA GLU A 243 52.70 -39.97 13.03
C GLU A 243 53.87 -39.98 14.02
N GLY A 244 54.31 -41.19 14.38
CA GLY A 244 55.41 -41.38 15.32
C GLY A 244 56.15 -42.70 15.17
N SER A 245 55.76 -43.58 14.24
CA SER A 245 56.50 -44.82 13.97
C SER A 245 57.45 -44.63 12.79
N SER A 246 58.60 -44.01 13.05
CA SER A 246 59.75 -44.08 12.16
C SER A 246 60.37 -45.47 12.29
N SER A 247 60.01 -46.38 11.38
CA SER A 247 60.65 -47.69 11.30
C SER A 247 62.05 -47.52 10.72
N THR A 248 63.07 -47.75 11.56
CA THR A 248 64.47 -47.75 11.14
C THR A 248 64.88 -49.19 10.91
N ILE A 249 65.07 -49.59 9.65
CA ILE A 249 65.57 -50.92 9.31
C ILE A 249 67.10 -50.82 9.26
N THR A 250 67.79 -51.45 10.20
CA THR A 250 69.27 -51.54 10.21
C THR A 250 69.72 -52.83 9.54
N VAL A 251 70.43 -52.69 8.42
CA VAL A 251 71.23 -53.75 7.79
C VAL A 251 72.70 -53.47 8.14
N PRO A 252 73.55 -54.48 8.44
CA PRO A 252 74.93 -54.24 8.85
C PRO A 252 75.71 -53.48 7.77
N GLY A 253 76.15 -52.27 8.11
CA GLY A 253 77.01 -51.42 7.27
C GLY A 253 76.35 -50.19 6.63
N VAL A 254 75.01 -50.10 6.55
CA VAL A 254 74.33 -48.93 5.94
C VAL A 254 73.01 -48.61 6.65
N LYS A 255 72.87 -47.38 7.16
CA LYS A 255 71.64 -46.87 7.78
C LYS A 255 70.85 -46.05 6.77
N VAL A 256 69.84 -46.64 6.14
CA VAL A 256 68.97 -45.95 5.19
C VAL A 256 67.73 -45.44 5.94
N THR A 257 67.53 -44.12 5.95
CA THR A 257 66.38 -43.48 6.60
C THR A 257 65.39 -43.07 5.52
N ILE A 258 64.33 -43.86 5.30
CA ILE A 258 63.31 -43.53 4.31
C ILE A 258 62.29 -42.58 4.97
N LYS A 259 62.52 -41.27 4.83
CA LYS A 259 61.49 -40.26 5.16
C LYS A 259 60.45 -40.26 4.03
N ARG A 260 59.27 -40.82 4.26
CA ARG A 260 58.13 -40.66 3.34
C ARG A 260 57.79 -39.16 3.26
N ALA A 261 57.79 -38.61 2.05
CA ALA A 261 57.38 -37.24 1.81
C ALA A 261 55.90 -37.07 2.24
N PRO A 262 55.55 -36.00 2.99
CA PRO A 262 54.18 -35.72 3.36
C PRO A 262 53.36 -35.48 2.10
N ARG A 263 52.27 -36.24 1.92
CA ARG A 263 51.39 -36.09 0.77
C ARG A 263 50.83 -34.66 0.76
N LEU A 264 51.17 -33.93 -0.30
CA LEU A 264 50.80 -32.54 -0.52
C LEU A 264 49.27 -32.44 -0.65
N SER A 265 48.69 -31.51 0.10
CA SER A 265 47.25 -31.18 0.17
C SER A 265 46.33 -32.30 0.68
N ASN A 266 46.02 -32.26 1.99
CA ASN A 266 44.91 -33.00 2.56
C ASN A 266 43.59 -32.36 2.07
N PRO A 267 42.80 -33.01 1.20
CA PRO A 267 41.54 -32.46 0.68
C PRO A 267 40.53 -32.14 1.79
N SER A 268 40.69 -32.76 2.96
CA SER A 268 39.89 -32.48 4.16
C SER A 268 40.03 -31.03 4.65
N LYS A 269 41.21 -30.39 4.54
CA LYS A 269 41.37 -28.99 4.98
C LYS A 269 40.61 -28.01 4.10
N ILE A 270 40.57 -28.27 2.79
CA ILE A 270 39.82 -27.44 1.83
C ILE A 270 38.33 -27.62 2.07
N LEU A 271 37.87 -28.85 2.30
CA LEU A 271 36.46 -29.14 2.60
C LEU A 271 36.00 -28.45 3.90
N ILE A 272 36.82 -28.49 4.96
CA ILE A 272 36.53 -27.80 6.23
C ILE A 272 36.41 -26.29 6.02
N SER A 273 37.33 -25.69 5.26
CA SER A 273 37.28 -24.25 4.97
C SER A 273 36.01 -23.87 4.20
N LEU A 274 35.60 -24.70 3.24
CA LEU A 274 34.38 -24.45 2.45
C LEU A 274 33.11 -24.56 3.31
N CYS A 275 33.01 -25.60 4.14
CA CYS A 275 31.89 -25.76 5.07
C CYS A 275 31.80 -24.61 6.08
N LEU A 276 32.95 -24.16 6.61
CA LEU A 276 32.97 -23.05 7.56
C LEU A 276 32.51 -21.74 6.91
N SER A 277 32.97 -21.43 5.69
CA SER A 277 32.51 -20.26 4.94
C SER A 277 31.01 -20.33 4.63
N LEU A 278 30.49 -21.49 4.24
CA LEU A 278 29.05 -21.67 3.96
C LEU A 278 28.20 -21.48 5.23
N ALA A 279 28.66 -22.01 6.36
CA ALA A 279 28.00 -21.84 7.65
C ALA A 279 27.94 -20.36 8.07
N ILE A 280 29.03 -19.62 7.90
CA ILE A 280 29.08 -18.18 8.24
C ILE A 280 28.10 -17.38 7.36
N VAL A 281 28.06 -17.66 6.05
CA VAL A 281 27.13 -16.99 5.13
C VAL A 281 25.67 -17.26 5.51
N ASN A 282 25.33 -18.52 5.84
CA ASN A 282 23.98 -18.87 6.30
C ASN A 282 23.59 -18.17 7.62
N ILE A 283 24.53 -18.03 8.57
CA ILE A 283 24.28 -17.31 9.82
C ILE A 283 24.03 -15.82 9.57
N LEU A 284 24.88 -15.18 8.75
CA LEU A 284 24.69 -13.76 8.38
C LEU A 284 23.34 -13.54 7.69
N TYR A 285 22.93 -14.48 6.83
CA TYR A 285 21.63 -14.43 6.18
C TYR A 285 20.47 -14.49 7.19
N ILE A 286 20.49 -15.45 8.13
CA ILE A 286 19.46 -15.57 9.17
C ILE A 286 19.39 -14.30 10.04
N VAL A 287 20.53 -13.76 10.44
CA VAL A 287 20.59 -12.51 11.23
C VAL A 287 20.05 -11.31 10.44
N GLY A 288 20.32 -11.24 9.14
CA GLY A 288 19.78 -10.20 8.26
C GLY A 288 18.26 -10.30 8.06
N MET A 289 17.69 -11.50 8.13
CA MET A 289 16.25 -11.74 7.98
C MET A 289 15.44 -11.56 9.27
N LEU A 290 16.09 -11.49 10.44
CA LEU A 290 15.44 -11.30 11.73
C LEU A 290 14.45 -10.12 11.81
N PRO A 291 14.76 -8.91 11.29
CA PRO A 291 13.80 -7.80 11.33
C PRO A 291 12.50 -8.08 10.55
N TYR A 292 12.55 -8.83 9.44
CA TYR A 292 11.37 -9.17 8.63
C TYR A 292 10.43 -10.15 9.34
N ILE A 293 10.99 -11.08 10.13
CA ILE A 293 10.20 -12.04 10.90
C ILE A 293 9.52 -11.33 12.08
N VAL A 294 10.24 -10.45 12.77
CA VAL A 294 9.70 -9.73 13.94
C VAL A 294 8.56 -8.79 13.55
N THR A 295 8.63 -8.12 12.39
CA THR A 295 7.55 -7.25 11.92
C THR A 295 6.27 -8.00 11.57
N ASN A 296 6.35 -9.26 11.12
CA ASN A 296 5.17 -10.07 10.78
C ASN A 296 4.47 -10.71 11.98
N ILE A 297 5.11 -10.76 13.16
CA ILE A 297 4.50 -11.33 14.39
C ILE A 297 3.75 -10.25 15.19
N VAL A 298 4.08 -8.98 14.99
CA VAL A 298 3.53 -7.84 15.76
C VAL A 298 2.36 -7.15 15.04
N ALA A 299 2.13 -7.46 13.76
CA ALA A 299 0.95 -7.04 13.00
C ALA A 299 -0.19 -8.06 13.15
#